data_AF-A0A2M8FWE6-F1
#
_entry.id   AF-A0A2M8FWE6-F1
#
_cell.length_a   1.000
_cell.length_b   1.000
_cell.length_c   1.000
_cell.angle_alpha   90.00
_cell.angle_beta   90.00
_cell.angle_gamma   90.00
#
_symmetry.space_group_name_H-M   'P 1'
#
loop_
_entity.id
_entity.type
_entity.pdbx_description
1 polymer ?
#
loop_
_entity_poly.entity_id
_entity_poly.type
_entity_poly.pdbx_seq_one_letter_code
_entity_poly.pdbx_strand_id
1 'polypeptide(L)'
;MNHHEAQPVAPQKQKKGRIQNNLRKFREQLLMSKAELARKAGISPLTVDRVEKGYSCRMDTKRKMLLALGLKVSEKDQIFPDE
;
A
#
# COMPACT_ATOMS: atom_id res chain seq x y z
N MET A 1 42.46 19.99 -7.28
CA MET A 1 41.33 19.17 -7.76
C MET A 1 40.74 18.45 -6.55
N ASN A 2 39.57 18.86 -6.05
CA ASN A 2 38.86 18.12 -5.00
C ASN A 2 37.65 17.45 -5.65
N HIS A 3 37.80 16.20 -6.04
CA HIS A 3 36.70 15.36 -6.51
C HIS A 3 35.82 15.03 -5.31
N HIS A 4 34.73 15.77 -5.11
CA HIS A 4 33.68 15.38 -4.18
C HIS A 4 32.80 14.35 -4.88
N GLU A 5 32.99 13.09 -4.52
CA GLU A 5 32.14 11.97 -4.90
C GLU A 5 30.76 12.18 -4.26
N ALA A 6 29.78 12.57 -5.08
CA ALA A 6 28.41 12.72 -4.65
C ALA A 6 27.80 11.33 -4.42
N GLN A 7 27.76 10.90 -3.16
CA GLN A 7 27.01 9.73 -2.75
C GLN A 7 25.52 9.92 -3.10
N PRO A 8 24.83 8.90 -3.65
CA PRO A 8 23.39 8.98 -3.87
C PRO A 8 22.68 8.93 -2.52
N VAL A 9 22.23 10.08 -2.03
CA VAL A 9 21.36 10.19 -0.85
C VAL A 9 20.01 9.58 -1.21
N ALA A 10 19.84 8.30 -0.86
CA ALA A 10 18.53 7.65 -0.86
C ALA A 10 17.60 8.43 0.06
N PRO A 11 16.38 8.82 -0.36
CA PRO A 11 15.49 9.61 0.49
C PRO A 11 14.95 8.71 1.60
N GLN A 12 15.61 8.73 2.76
CA GLN A 12 15.13 8.12 4.00
C GLN A 12 14.01 8.99 4.60
N LYS A 13 12.78 8.88 4.09
CA LYS A 13 11.61 9.56 4.68
C LYS A 13 10.89 8.67 5.71
N GLN A 14 11.18 8.99 6.98
CA GLN A 14 10.36 8.89 8.20
C GLN A 14 9.58 7.59 8.49
N LYS A 15 10.09 6.85 9.48
CA LYS A 15 9.35 5.86 10.29
C LYS A 15 8.48 6.60 11.31
N LYS A 16 7.25 7.00 10.95
CA LYS A 16 6.21 7.41 11.92
C LYS A 16 4.95 6.57 11.66
N GLY A 17 4.54 5.78 12.66
CA GLY A 17 3.23 5.12 12.76
C GLY A 17 2.80 4.32 11.52
N ARG A 18 3.54 3.27 11.13
CA ARG A 18 3.09 2.38 10.07
C ARG A 18 1.98 1.49 10.62
N ILE A 19 0.76 1.65 10.10
CA ILE A 19 -0.35 0.74 10.36
C ILE A 19 -0.01 -0.60 9.72
N GLN A 20 0.05 -1.67 10.51
CA GLN A 20 0.23 -3.00 9.96
C GLN A 20 -1.01 -3.39 9.15
N ASN A 21 -0.78 -3.95 7.97
CA ASN A 21 -1.84 -4.44 7.11
C ASN A 21 -1.39 -5.65 6.31
N ASN A 22 -2.35 -6.49 5.94
CA ASN A 22 -2.15 -7.71 5.18
C ASN A 22 -2.35 -7.51 3.68
N LEU A 23 -2.52 -6.27 3.21
CA LEU A 23 -2.89 -5.97 1.81
C LEU A 23 -1.94 -6.63 0.80
N ARG A 24 -0.63 -6.53 1.07
CA ARG A 24 0.40 -7.15 0.23
C ARG A 24 0.23 -8.66 0.14
N LYS A 25 -0.03 -9.32 1.27
CA LYS A 25 -0.20 -10.78 1.37
C LYS A 25 -1.41 -11.23 0.54
N PHE A 26 -2.56 -10.60 0.72
CA PHE A 26 -3.77 -10.90 -0.05
C PHE A 26 -3.58 -10.66 -1.55
N ARG A 27 -2.91 -9.56 -1.91
CA ARG A 27 -2.60 -9.26 -3.30
C ARG A 27 -1.71 -10.34 -3.93
N GLU A 28 -0.66 -10.76 -3.24
CA GLU A 28 0.28 -11.79 -3.73
C GLU A 28 -0.37 -13.18 -3.78
N GLN A 29 -1.27 -13.52 -2.85
CA GLN A 29 -2.06 -14.76 -2.89
C GLN A 29 -2.95 -14.86 -4.14
N LEU A 30 -3.43 -13.73 -4.65
CA LEU A 30 -4.22 -13.65 -5.88
C LEU A 30 -3.36 -13.48 -7.14
N LEU A 31 -2.02 -13.61 -7.04
CA LEU A 31 -1.06 -13.38 -8.11
C LEU A 31 -1.24 -12.02 -8.82
N MET A 32 -1.65 -11.01 -8.04
CA MET A 32 -2.01 -9.69 -8.57
C MET A 32 -0.84 -8.70 -8.39
N SER A 33 -0.51 -7.93 -9.42
CA SER A 33 0.44 -6.83 -9.29
C SER A 33 -0.17 -5.59 -8.61
N LYS A 34 0.65 -4.68 -8.09
CA LYS A 34 0.16 -3.42 -7.49
C LYS A 34 -0.66 -2.59 -8.49
N ALA A 35 -0.22 -2.57 -9.75
CA ALA A 35 -0.90 -1.86 -10.82
C ALA A 35 -2.26 -2.47 -11.15
N GLU A 36 -2.37 -3.80 -11.13
CA GLU A 36 -3.66 -4.48 -11.32
C GLU A 36 -4.63 -4.22 -10.19
N LEU A 37 -4.18 -4.29 -8.94
CA LEU A 37 -5.02 -3.93 -7.79
C LEU A 37 -5.50 -2.48 -7.90
N ALA A 38 -4.61 -1.56 -8.25
CA ALA A 38 -4.94 -0.16 -8.44
C ALA A 38 -5.99 0.06 -9.54
N ARG A 39 -5.84 -0.60 -10.69
CA ARG A 39 -6.79 -0.56 -11.81
C ARG A 39 -8.15 -1.11 -11.40
N LYS A 40 -8.20 -2.28 -10.76
CA LYS A 40 -9.45 -2.89 -10.27
C LYS A 40 -10.16 -2.03 -9.23
N ALA A 41 -9.39 -1.40 -8.34
CA ALA A 41 -9.92 -0.51 -7.29
C ALA A 41 -10.24 0.91 -7.80
N GLY A 42 -9.85 1.28 -9.02
CA GLY A 42 -10.03 2.65 -9.54
C GLY A 42 -9.25 3.70 -8.73
N ILE A 43 -8.03 3.37 -8.30
CA ILE A 43 -7.14 4.26 -7.55
C ILE A 43 -5.74 4.32 -8.18
N SER A 44 -4.92 5.27 -7.76
CA SER A 44 -3.53 5.36 -8.24
C SER A 44 -2.68 4.19 -7.70
N PRO A 45 -1.77 3.61 -8.52
CA PRO A 45 -0.77 2.64 -8.04
C PRO A 45 0.09 3.16 -6.89
N LEU A 46 0.32 4.48 -6.83
CA LEU A 46 1.04 5.11 -5.73
C LEU A 46 0.26 5.01 -4.41
N THR A 47 -1.07 5.07 -4.47
CA THR A 47 -1.93 4.88 -3.29
C THR A 47 -1.81 3.46 -2.76
N VAL A 48 -1.80 2.45 -3.65
CA VAL A 48 -1.59 1.05 -3.25
C VAL A 48 -0.24 0.87 -2.56
N ASP A 49 0.82 1.40 -3.16
CA ASP A 49 2.18 1.30 -2.60
C ASP A 49 2.30 1.97 -1.22
N ARG A 50 1.63 3.11 -1.01
CA ARG A 50 1.55 3.76 0.30
C ARG A 50 0.79 2.91 1.32
N VAL A 51 -0.37 2.39 0.96
CA VAL A 51 -1.16 1.56 1.87
C VAL A 51 -0.37 0.31 2.28
N GLU A 52 0.28 -0.39 1.34
CA GLU A 52 1.14 -1.54 1.66
C GLU A 52 2.32 -1.19 2.58
N LYS A 53 2.81 0.05 2.55
CA LYS A 53 3.86 0.55 3.45
C LYS A 53 3.33 0.98 4.82
N GLY A 54 2.02 0.89 5.05
CA GLY A 54 1.36 1.21 6.31
C GLY A 54 1.00 2.68 6.48
N TYR A 55 0.93 3.45 5.39
CA TYR A 55 0.39 4.80 5.44
C TYR A 55 -1.14 4.75 5.52
N SER A 56 -1.73 5.64 6.33
CA SER A 56 -3.18 5.77 6.43
C SER A 56 -3.81 6.15 5.10
N CYS A 57 -5.03 5.70 4.88
CA CYS A 57 -5.82 6.03 3.71
C CYS A 57 -7.28 6.30 4.08
N ARG A 58 -8.03 6.88 3.14
CA ARG A 58 -9.45 7.17 3.36
C ARG A 58 -10.25 5.87 3.38
N MET A 59 -11.35 5.84 4.14
CA MET A 59 -12.29 4.72 4.18
C MET A 59 -12.80 4.31 2.78
N ASP A 60 -13.03 5.27 1.89
CA ASP A 60 -13.39 5.00 0.49
C ASP A 60 -12.32 4.20 -0.25
N THR A 61 -11.04 4.51 -0.03
CA THR A 61 -9.90 3.78 -0.61
C THR A 61 -9.86 2.34 -0.09
N LYS A 62 -10.05 2.14 1.22
CA LYS A 62 -10.12 0.79 1.79
C LYS A 62 -11.27 -0.02 1.17
N ARG A 63 -12.46 0.58 1.08
CA ARG A 63 -13.63 -0.06 0.46
C ARG A 63 -13.34 -0.49 -0.97
N LYS A 64 -12.75 0.39 -1.78
CA LYS A 64 -12.33 0.08 -3.15
C LYS A 64 -11.32 -1.07 -3.23
N MET A 65 -10.33 -1.10 -2.33
CA MET A 65 -9.35 -2.18 -2.26
C MET A 65 -9.97 -3.53 -1.85
N LEU A 66 -10.85 -3.54 -0.85
CA LEU A 66 -11.58 -4.73 -0.41
C LEU A 66 -12.37 -5.34 -1.57
N LEU A 67 -13.16 -4.50 -2.27
CA LEU A 67 -13.95 -4.94 -3.42
C LEU A 67 -13.07 -5.43 -4.57
N ALA A 68 -11.93 -4.79 -4.83
CA ALA A 68 -10.99 -5.21 -5.87
C ALA A 68 -10.30 -6.55 -5.57
N LEU A 69 -10.18 -6.91 -4.29
CA LEU A 69 -9.70 -8.21 -3.83
C LEU A 69 -10.82 -9.26 -3.73
N GLY A 70 -12.07 -8.90 -4.05
CA GLY A 70 -13.22 -9.79 -3.99
C GLY A 70 -13.76 -10.00 -2.57
N LEU A 71 -13.40 -9.13 -1.62
CA LEU A 71 -13.84 -9.20 -0.22
C LEU A 71 -15.01 -8.27 0.05
N LYS A 72 -15.78 -8.59 1.10
CA LYS A 72 -16.85 -7.74 1.61
C LYS A 72 -16.28 -6.67 2.54
N VAL A 73 -17.05 -5.58 2.74
CA VAL A 73 -16.67 -4.51 3.69
C VAL A 73 -16.56 -5.03 5.12
N SER A 74 -17.38 -6.03 5.49
CA SER A 74 -17.32 -6.68 6.80
C SER A 74 -16.04 -7.48 7.04
N GLU A 75 -15.27 -7.75 5.99
CA GLU A 75 -14.01 -8.49 6.05
C GLU A 75 -12.80 -7.54 6.15
N LYS A 76 -13.02 -6.25 6.42
CA LYS A 76 -11.97 -5.23 6.48
C LYS A 76 -10.83 -5.59 7.43
N ASP A 77 -11.17 -6.21 8.56
CA ASP A 77 -10.22 -6.51 9.64
C ASP A 77 -9.21 -7.61 9.22
N GLN A 78 -9.51 -8.39 8.17
CA GLN A 78 -8.56 -9.35 7.59
C GLN A 78 -7.40 -8.62 6.88
N ILE A 79 -7.68 -7.47 6.26
CA ILE A 79 -6.69 -6.67 5.53
C ILE A 79 -6.08 -5.60 6.43
N PHE A 80 -6.90 -4.94 7.26
CA PHE A 80 -6.52 -3.80 8.09
C PHE A 80 -6.82 -4.09 9.58
N PRO A 81 -6.07 -4.99 10.24
CA PRO A 81 -6.33 -5.40 11.63
C PRO A 81 -5.94 -4.34 12.67
N ASP A 82 -4.96 -3.48 12.37
CA ASP A 82 -4.39 -2.50 13.30
C ASP A 82 -4.88 -1.05 13.04
N GLU A 83 -6.07 -0.90 12.43
CA GLU A 83 -6.69 0.42 12.13
C GLU A 83 -8.14 0.52 12.62
#